data_AF-A0A5A8C2R9-F1
#
_entry.id   AF-A0A5A8C2R9-F1
#
_cell.length_a   1.000
_cell.length_b   1.000
_cell.length_c   1.000
_cell.angle_alpha   90.00
_cell.angle_beta   90.00
_cell.angle_gamma   90.00
#
_symmetry.space_group_name_H-M   'P 1'
#
loop_
_entity.id
_entity.type
_entity.pdbx_description
1 polymer ?
#
loop_
_entity_poly.entity_id
_entity_poly.type
_entity_poly.pdbx_seq_one_letter_code
_entity_poly.pdbx_strand_id
1 'polypeptide(L)'
;MASASGPGTSDGFPDTVFGKILRKEIPSSVAEDRHAAILGKLMLAASKVAKAAGVAEGGYRVVVNAGEHGCQTVDHIHLHVIGGKQLTWPPGTGAPEGSKTA
;
A
#
# COMPACT_ATOMS: atom_id res chain seq x y z
N MET A 1 -21.37 46.53 11.87
CA MET A 1 -20.03 46.19 11.36
C MET A 1 -19.95 44.67 11.26
N ALA A 2 -19.99 44.13 10.05
CA ALA A 2 -19.87 42.70 9.82
C ALA A 2 -18.39 42.30 9.92
N SER A 3 -18.05 41.43 10.86
CA SER A 3 -16.74 40.80 10.94
C SER A 3 -16.77 39.54 10.07
N ALA A 4 -15.99 39.56 9.00
CA ALA A 4 -15.88 38.47 8.04
C ALA A 4 -15.18 37.26 8.67
N SER A 5 -15.81 36.10 8.56
CA SER A 5 -15.21 34.78 8.75
C SER A 5 -14.02 34.62 7.81
N GLY A 6 -12.82 34.50 8.37
CA GLY A 6 -11.59 34.25 7.61
C GLY A 6 -11.62 32.88 6.93
N PRO A 7 -10.86 32.71 5.83
CA PRO A 7 -10.77 31.42 5.14
C PRO A 7 -10.12 30.39 6.07
N GLY A 8 -10.85 29.28 6.29
CA GLY A 8 -10.42 28.17 7.12
C GLY A 8 -9.01 27.72 6.77
N THR A 9 -8.16 27.68 7.79
CA THR A 9 -6.81 27.12 7.73
C THR A 9 -6.92 25.68 7.27
N SER A 10 -6.44 25.37 6.07
CA SER A 10 -6.27 23.99 5.61
C SER A 10 -5.31 23.29 6.57
N ASP A 11 -5.73 22.13 7.05
CA ASP A 11 -5.09 21.29 8.08
C ASP A 11 -3.65 20.87 7.75
N GLY A 12 -2.70 21.81 7.75
CA GLY A 12 -1.26 21.55 7.78
C GLY A 12 -0.62 20.88 6.55
N PHE A 13 -1.37 20.46 5.54
CA PHE A 13 -0.81 19.78 4.36
C PHE A 13 -0.84 20.64 3.09
N PRO A 14 0.27 20.74 2.35
CA PRO A 14 0.34 21.54 1.14
C PRO A 14 -0.59 20.97 0.05
N ASP A 15 -1.16 21.85 -0.77
CA ASP A 15 -2.16 21.52 -1.80
C ASP A 15 -1.54 20.88 -3.05
N THR A 16 -0.65 19.90 -2.84
CA THR A 16 0.05 19.14 -3.86
C THR A 16 -0.71 17.86 -4.20
N VAL A 17 -0.38 17.24 -5.34
CA VAL A 17 -0.88 15.90 -5.69
C VAL A 17 -0.64 14.92 -4.54
N PHE A 18 0.52 15.01 -3.87
CA PHE A 18 0.83 14.22 -2.68
C PHE A 18 -0.07 14.57 -1.49
N GLY A 19 -0.34 15.85 -1.21
CA GLY A 19 -1.28 16.26 -0.17
C GLY A 19 -2.75 15.90 -0.46
N LYS A 20 -3.10 15.61 -1.72
CA LYS A 20 -4.41 15.08 -2.12
C LYS A 20 -4.48 13.55 -2.06
N ILE A 21 -3.36 12.87 -2.33
CA ILE A 21 -3.20 11.42 -2.12
C ILE A 21 -3.23 11.09 -0.61
N LEU A 22 -2.57 11.91 0.22
CA LEU A 22 -2.52 11.78 1.69
C LEU A 22 -3.85 12.07 2.40
N ARG A 23 -4.84 12.64 1.69
CA ARG A 23 -6.01 13.27 2.33
C ARG A 23 -7.16 12.32 2.70
N LYS A 24 -7.04 11.01 2.51
CA LYS A 24 -8.12 10.05 2.77
C LYS A 24 -7.66 8.70 3.36
N GLU A 25 -6.49 8.67 3.96
CA GLU A 25 -5.74 7.42 4.14
C GLU A 25 -6.30 6.54 5.26
N ILE A 26 -6.47 5.26 4.93
CA ILE A 26 -6.57 4.18 5.91
C ILE A 26 -5.12 3.89 6.32
N PRO A 27 -4.73 4.13 7.59
CA PRO A 27 -3.45 3.66 8.09
C PRO A 27 -3.39 2.14 7.90
N SER A 28 -2.25 1.60 7.47
CA SER A 28 -2.11 0.14 7.26
C SER A 28 -2.34 -0.65 8.55
N SER A 29 -2.20 0.01 9.70
CA SER A 29 -2.45 -0.51 11.04
C SER A 29 -3.93 -0.55 11.46
N VAL A 30 -4.85 0.07 10.69
CA VAL A 30 -6.26 0.30 11.09
C VAL A 30 -7.24 -0.07 9.97
N ALA A 31 -7.04 -1.22 9.33
CA ALA A 31 -8.06 -1.80 8.44
C ALA A 31 -9.28 -2.24 9.26
N GLU A 32 -10.48 -1.83 8.85
CA GLU A 32 -11.74 -2.07 9.56
C GLU A 32 -12.82 -2.49 8.55
N ASP A 33 -13.93 -3.06 9.02
CA ASP A 33 -15.00 -3.57 8.16
C ASP A 33 -15.56 -2.53 7.19
N ARG A 34 -15.67 -1.25 7.63
CA ARG A 34 -16.10 -0.14 6.76
C ARG A 34 -15.19 0.07 5.54
N HIS A 35 -13.95 -0.43 5.59
CA HIS A 35 -12.97 -0.33 4.51
C HIS A 35 -13.02 -1.52 3.53
N ALA A 36 -13.77 -2.58 3.80
CA ALA A 36 -13.78 -3.80 3.00
C ALA A 36 -13.98 -3.54 1.50
N ALA A 37 -14.89 -2.62 1.14
CA ALA A 37 -15.17 -2.29 -0.25
C ALA A 37 -13.96 -1.64 -0.98
N ILE A 38 -13.20 -0.77 -0.31
CA ILE A 38 -12.02 -0.14 -0.93
C ILE A 38 -10.82 -1.07 -0.95
N LEU A 39 -10.62 -1.88 0.11
CA LEU A 39 -9.59 -2.91 0.17
C LEU A 39 -9.78 -3.97 -0.92
N GLY A 40 -11.03 -4.40 -1.17
CA GLY A 40 -11.36 -5.29 -2.28
C GLY A 40 -11.00 -4.67 -3.63
N LYS A 41 -11.29 -3.38 -3.85
CA LYS A 41 -10.87 -2.65 -5.06
C LYS A 41 -9.36 -2.58 -5.22
N LEU A 42 -8.60 -2.42 -4.13
CA LEU A 42 -7.13 -2.44 -4.16
C LEU A 42 -6.59 -3.80 -4.62
N MET A 43 -7.15 -4.90 -4.14
CA MET A 43 -6.75 -6.25 -4.60
C MET A 43 -7.06 -6.47 -6.08
N LEU A 44 -8.21 -6.00 -6.56
CA LEU A 44 -8.53 -6.02 -7.99
C LEU A 44 -7.56 -5.14 -8.81
N ALA A 45 -7.16 -3.99 -8.28
CA ALA A 45 -6.18 -3.12 -8.91
C ALA A 45 -4.80 -3.80 -9.00
N ALA A 46 -4.35 -4.47 -7.93
CA ALA A 46 -3.10 -5.23 -7.94
C ALA A 46 -3.07 -6.30 -9.06
N SER A 47 -4.16 -7.05 -9.24
CA SER A 47 -4.27 -8.02 -10.34
C SER A 47 -4.17 -7.35 -11.72
N LYS A 48 -4.84 -6.20 -11.90
CA LYS A 48 -4.74 -5.43 -13.15
C LYS A 48 -3.33 -4.93 -13.42
N VAL A 49 -2.65 -4.42 -12.38
CA VAL A 49 -1.26 -3.95 -12.47
C VAL A 49 -0.32 -5.11 -12.82
N ALA A 50 -0.48 -6.28 -12.18
CA ALA A 50 0.33 -7.46 -12.50
C ALA A 50 0.17 -7.91 -13.96
N LYS A 51 -1.07 -7.85 -14.50
CA LYS A 51 -1.33 -8.12 -15.92
C LYS A 51 -0.66 -7.09 -16.83
N ALA A 52 -0.83 -5.81 -16.52
CA ALA A 52 -0.24 -4.71 -17.29
C ALA A 52 1.30 -4.76 -17.27
N ALA A 53 1.90 -5.20 -16.17
CA ALA A 53 3.35 -5.37 -16.02
C ALA A 53 3.88 -6.68 -16.63
N GLY A 54 3.03 -7.54 -17.21
CA GLY A 54 3.44 -8.80 -17.83
C GLY A 54 3.90 -9.88 -16.86
N VAL A 55 3.63 -9.74 -15.55
CA VAL A 55 4.05 -10.69 -14.51
C VAL A 55 2.93 -11.63 -14.04
N ALA A 56 1.71 -11.46 -14.56
CA ALA A 56 0.55 -12.21 -14.11
C ALA A 56 0.62 -13.72 -14.39
N GLU A 57 1.13 -14.13 -15.56
CA GLU A 57 1.15 -15.53 -15.98
C GLU A 57 2.17 -16.37 -15.20
N GLY A 58 3.37 -15.83 -14.98
CA GLY A 58 4.43 -16.46 -14.18
C GLY A 58 4.21 -16.39 -12.66
N GLY A 59 3.12 -15.77 -12.21
CA GLY A 59 2.83 -15.53 -10.82
C GLY A 59 3.50 -14.28 -10.24
N TYR A 60 2.87 -13.74 -9.20
CA TYR A 60 3.33 -12.55 -8.48
C TYR A 60 2.90 -12.64 -7.01
N ARG A 61 3.58 -11.90 -6.14
CA ARG A 61 3.23 -11.73 -4.73
C ARG A 61 2.74 -10.32 -4.50
N VAL A 62 1.64 -10.21 -3.73
CA VAL A 62 1.17 -8.94 -3.18
C VAL A 62 1.60 -8.88 -1.72
N VAL A 63 2.21 -7.78 -1.29
CA VAL A 63 2.64 -7.56 0.10
C VAL A 63 2.04 -6.26 0.62
N VAL A 64 1.50 -6.32 1.83
CA VAL A 64 1.06 -5.17 2.63
C VAL A 64 1.94 -5.16 3.88
N ASN A 65 2.59 -4.04 4.16
CA ASN A 65 3.44 -3.86 5.32
C ASN A 65 2.70 -3.00 6.36
N ALA A 66 2.73 -3.43 7.62
CA ALA A 66 2.10 -2.71 8.73
C ALA A 66 3.07 -2.58 9.91
N GLY A 67 3.22 -1.35 10.42
CA GLY A 67 4.07 -1.05 11.57
C GLY A 67 5.56 -1.29 11.34
N GLU A 68 6.32 -1.18 12.43
CA GLU A 68 7.79 -1.25 12.42
C GLU A 68 8.31 -2.63 11.97
N HIS A 69 7.77 -3.71 12.54
CA HIS A 69 8.19 -5.08 12.19
C HIS A 69 7.77 -5.49 10.77
N GLY A 70 6.77 -4.83 10.19
CA GLY A 70 6.40 -4.99 8.79
C GLY A 70 7.29 -4.17 7.85
N CYS A 71 8.26 -3.39 8.35
CA CYS A 71 9.09 -2.46 7.58
C CYS A 71 8.27 -1.38 6.85
N GLN A 72 7.19 -0.90 7.46
CA GLN A 72 6.38 0.19 6.90
C GLN A 72 7.08 1.54 7.14
N THR A 73 7.35 2.28 6.06
CA THR A 73 8.01 3.60 6.14
C THR A 73 7.06 4.78 5.97
N VAL A 74 5.94 4.59 5.27
CA VAL A 74 4.88 5.58 5.07
C VAL A 74 3.59 5.03 5.65
N ASP A 75 2.94 5.79 6.54
CA ASP A 75 1.73 5.34 7.23
C ASP A 75 0.44 5.44 6.40
N HIS A 76 0.48 4.84 5.21
CA HIS A 76 -0.65 4.71 4.30
C HIS A 76 -0.71 3.29 3.77
N ILE A 77 -1.92 2.73 3.63
CA ILE A 77 -2.10 1.45 2.97
C ILE A 77 -1.64 1.48 1.50
N HIS A 78 -0.66 0.64 1.20
CA HIS A 78 -0.16 0.44 -0.16
C HIS A 78 0.13 -1.04 -0.40
N LEU A 79 -0.01 -1.46 -1.65
CA LEU A 79 0.27 -2.81 -2.11
C LEU A 79 1.58 -2.82 -2.90
N HIS A 80 2.53 -3.64 -2.49
CA HIS A 80 3.65 -4.00 -3.34
C HIS A 80 3.24 -5.16 -4.24
N VAL A 81 3.39 -5.01 -5.55
CA VAL A 81 3.20 -6.09 -6.53
C VAL A 81 4.57 -6.50 -7.05
N ILE A 82 5.00 -7.72 -6.73
CA ILE A 82 6.36 -8.20 -7.02
C ILE A 82 6.24 -9.46 -7.89
N GLY A 83 6.89 -9.47 -9.05
CA GLY A 83 6.88 -10.59 -9.98
C GLY A 83 8.04 -10.54 -10.97
N GLY A 84 7.98 -11.37 -12.00
CA GLY A 84 9.02 -11.45 -13.04
C GLY A 84 10.21 -12.36 -12.70
N LYS A 85 10.16 -13.05 -11.56
CA LYS A 85 11.12 -14.09 -11.16
C LYS A 85 10.49 -15.00 -10.10
N GLN A 86 11.09 -16.19 -9.90
CA GLN A 86 10.74 -17.05 -8.77
C GLN A 86 11.01 -16.32 -7.46
N LEU A 87 9.98 -16.20 -6.62
CA LEU A 87 10.09 -15.57 -5.31
C LEU A 87 10.42 -16.61 -4.25
N THR A 88 11.30 -16.24 -3.33
CA THR A 88 11.72 -17.11 -2.23
C THR A 88 10.69 -17.14 -1.09
N TRP A 89 10.87 -18.11 -0.21
CA TRP A 89 10.14 -18.25 1.04
C TRP A 89 11.14 -18.49 2.18
N PRO A 90 11.02 -17.82 3.34
CA PRO A 90 9.93 -16.90 3.72
C PRO A 90 10.04 -15.51 3.06
N PRO A 91 8.96 -14.70 3.05
CA PRO A 91 8.90 -13.42 2.35
C PRO A 91 9.46 -12.28 3.22
N GLY A 92 10.74 -12.34 3.58
CA GLY A 92 11.36 -11.29 4.43
C GLY A 92 12.70 -11.65 5.07
N THR A 93 13.11 -12.91 5.05
CA THR A 93 14.48 -13.30 5.41
C THR A 93 15.21 -13.81 4.18
N GLY A 94 16.52 -13.59 4.10
CA GLY A 94 17.36 -14.46 3.28
C GLY A 94 17.09 -15.91 3.71
N ALA A 95 17.02 -16.83 2.76
CA ALA A 95 16.91 -18.25 3.09
C ALA A 95 18.02 -18.61 4.12
N PRO A 96 17.73 -19.40 5.16
CA PRO A 96 18.82 -19.96 5.97
C PRO A 96 19.76 -20.71 5.02
N GLU A 97 21.07 -20.55 5.24
CA GLU A 97 22.11 -21.19 4.45
C GLU A 97 21.80 -22.70 4.33
N GLY A 98 21.51 -23.17 3.11
CA GLY A 98 21.17 -24.56 2.84
C GLY A 98 19.67 -24.90 2.70
N SER A 99 18.74 -23.94 2.71
CA SER A 99 17.35 -24.25 2.36
C SER A 99 17.28 -24.61 0.87
N LYS A 100 17.00 -25.88 0.56
CA LYS A 100 16.67 -26.30 -0.80
C LYS A 100 15.41 -25.54 -1.22
N THR A 101 15.57 -24.66 -2.20
CA THR A 101 14.46 -24.11 -2.97
C THR A 101 13.65 -25.28 -3.52
N ALA A 102 12.40 -25.39 -3.09
CA ALA A 102 11.41 -26.26 -3.73
C ALA A 102 10.97 -25.66 -5.06
#